data_AF-A0A0Q5LGX3-F1
#
_entry.id   AF-A0A0Q5LGX3-F1
#
_cell.length_a   1.000
_cell.length_b   1.000
_cell.length_c   1.000
_cell.angle_alpha   90.00
_cell.angle_beta   90.00
_cell.angle_gamma   90.00
#
_symmetry.space_group_name_H-M   'P 1'
#
loop_
_entity.id
_entity.type
_entity.pdbx_description
1 polymer ?
#
loop_
_entity_poly.entity_id
_entity_poly.type
_entity_poly.pdbx_seq_one_letter_code
_entity_poly.pdbx_strand_id
1 'polypeptide(L)'
;MRANDSLQTGPAVSWLVVRGALVAVVAAGAVALCPLIGWQVAAVVLAIVAAALPQTFAAWGSVGCLVIGMLISEPDLGRAMIAVLVVQLIHVLMSLSLVIPAGSRVVIAALRPSALRLLVVQSIAQPVTVVVMVAGGAAAQGSAQTVPWAAVAGAGAVVALAVTLVVRANRRAP
;
A
#
# COMPACT_ATOMS: atom_id res chain seq x y z
N MET A 1 -35.03 -22.12 5.09
CA MET A 1 -33.66 -22.46 4.62
C MET A 1 -33.57 -23.97 4.53
N ARG A 2 -33.25 -24.53 3.37
CA ARG A 2 -33.07 -25.99 3.23
C ARG A 2 -31.68 -26.35 3.75
N ALA A 3 -31.52 -27.54 4.33
CA ALA A 3 -30.27 -28.02 4.93
C ALA A 3 -29.08 -28.15 3.94
N ASN A 4 -29.30 -27.94 2.64
CA ASN A 4 -28.30 -28.09 1.58
C ASN A 4 -27.93 -26.78 0.86
N ASP A 5 -28.32 -25.63 1.39
CA ASP A 5 -27.92 -24.32 0.83
C ASP A 5 -26.51 -23.93 1.34
N SER A 6 -25.48 -24.74 1.05
CA SER A 6 -24.10 -24.36 1.32
C SER A 6 -23.52 -23.59 0.14
N LEU A 7 -23.39 -22.26 0.28
CA LEU A 7 -22.64 -21.45 -0.67
C LEU A 7 -21.14 -21.73 -0.50
N GLN A 8 -20.59 -22.57 -1.38
CA GLN A 8 -19.15 -22.74 -1.48
C GLN A 8 -18.55 -21.44 -2.00
N THR A 9 -17.92 -20.69 -1.10
CA THR A 9 -17.14 -19.51 -1.46
C THR A 9 -15.66 -19.86 -1.48
N GLY A 10 -14.92 -19.24 -2.39
CA GLY A 10 -13.47 -19.38 -2.45
C GLY A 10 -12.78 -18.91 -1.16
N PRO A 11 -11.44 -19.03 -1.06
CA PRO A 11 -10.71 -18.66 0.14
C PRO A 11 -11.00 -17.21 0.56
N ALA A 12 -11.26 -17.02 1.85
CA ALA A 12 -11.64 -15.74 2.44
C ALA A 12 -10.67 -15.31 3.54
N VAL A 13 -10.41 -14.00 3.61
CA VAL A 13 -9.57 -13.35 4.61
C VAL A 13 -10.42 -12.63 5.65
N SER A 14 -9.98 -12.62 6.90
CA SER A 14 -10.64 -11.84 7.96
C SER A 14 -10.45 -10.34 7.73
N TRP A 15 -11.44 -9.54 8.12
CA TRP A 15 -11.34 -8.08 8.18
C TRP A 15 -10.08 -7.58 8.92
N LEU A 16 -9.60 -8.35 9.92
CA LEU A 16 -8.36 -8.07 10.66
C LEU A 16 -7.13 -8.02 9.76
N VAL A 17 -7.09 -8.83 8.70
CA VAL A 17 -5.95 -8.86 7.77
C VAL A 17 -5.83 -7.53 7.04
N VAL A 18 -6.95 -6.94 6.62
CA VAL A 18 -6.97 -5.66 5.90
C VAL A 18 -6.51 -4.52 6.81
N ARG A 19 -7.03 -4.47 8.04
CA ARG A 19 -6.66 -3.44 9.03
C ARG A 19 -5.23 -3.61 9.53
N GLY A 20 -4.79 -4.85 9.76
CA GLY A 20 -3.40 -5.15 10.09
C GLY A 20 -2.44 -4.77 8.97
N ALA A 21 -2.82 -5.03 7.71
CA ALA A 21 -2.04 -4.60 6.55
C ALA A 21 -1.91 -3.07 6.46
N LEU A 22 -2.97 -2.31 6.78
CA LEU A 22 -2.91 -0.85 6.85
C LEU A 22 -1.84 -0.38 7.85
N VAL A 23 -1.88 -0.91 9.08
CA VAL A 23 -0.90 -0.55 10.12
C VAL A 23 0.51 -0.93 9.70
N ALA A 24 0.70 -2.13 9.14
CA ALA A 24 2.00 -2.60 8.68
C ALA A 24 2.57 -1.72 7.55
N VAL A 25 1.74 -1.36 6.57
CA VAL A 25 2.15 -0.46 5.47
C VAL A 25 2.53 0.91 5.99
N VAL A 26 1.74 1.49 6.90
CA VAL A 26 2.09 2.80 7.50
C VAL A 26 3.37 2.71 8.31
N ALA A 27 3.55 1.68 9.13
CA ALA A 27 4.77 1.50 9.92
C ALA A 27 6.01 1.36 9.03
N ALA A 28 5.94 0.53 7.99
CA ALA A 28 7.03 0.38 7.02
C ALA A 28 7.31 1.70 6.28
N GLY A 29 6.26 2.41 5.86
CA GLY A 29 6.38 3.72 5.23
C GLY A 29 7.00 4.76 6.15
N ALA A 30 6.62 4.77 7.44
CA ALA A 30 7.15 5.69 8.43
C ALA A 30 8.66 5.47 8.63
N VAL A 31 9.09 4.22 8.79
CA VAL A 31 10.51 3.88 8.93
C VAL A 31 11.30 4.24 7.66
N ALA A 32 10.73 3.99 6.48
CA ALA A 32 11.43 4.23 5.21
C ALA A 32 11.49 5.71 4.79
N LEU A 33 10.48 6.51 5.16
CA LEU A 33 10.27 7.84 4.59
C LEU A 33 10.43 8.98 5.60
N CYS A 34 10.40 8.68 6.90
CA CYS A 34 10.42 9.70 7.93
C CYS A 34 11.68 9.59 8.81
N PRO A 35 12.62 10.54 8.77
CA PRO A 35 13.85 10.46 9.55
C PRO A 35 13.65 10.77 11.05
N LEU A 36 12.55 11.43 11.41
CA LEU A 36 12.27 11.88 12.77
C LEU A 36 11.34 10.90 13.50
N ILE A 37 11.83 10.32 14.61
CA ILE A 37 11.09 9.30 15.37
C ILE A 37 9.72 9.80 15.87
N GLY A 38 9.60 11.08 16.23
CA GLY A 38 8.32 11.66 16.69
C GLY A 38 7.22 11.56 15.63
N TRP A 39 7.55 11.81 14.37
CA TRP A 39 6.62 11.70 13.25
C TRP A 39 6.34 10.25 12.85
N GLN A 40 7.31 9.34 13.02
CA GLN A 40 7.07 7.91 12.84
C GLN A 40 6.03 7.39 13.83
N VAL A 41 6.21 7.72 15.12
CA VAL A 41 5.27 7.33 16.19
C VAL A 41 3.89 7.91 15.92
N ALA A 42 3.80 9.21 15.58
CA ALA A 42 2.53 9.84 15.22
C ALA A 42 1.82 9.12 14.06
N ALA A 43 2.55 8.80 12.98
CA ALA A 43 1.99 8.08 11.83
C ALA A 43 1.42 6.71 12.21
N VAL A 44 2.15 5.94 13.03
CA VAL A 44 1.73 4.60 13.48
C VAL A 44 0.53 4.69 14.42
N VAL A 45 0.52 5.62 15.37
CA VAL A 45 -0.62 5.84 16.26
C VAL A 45 -1.88 6.17 15.45
N LEU A 46 -1.76 7.07 14.48
CA LEU A 46 -2.87 7.41 13.58
C LEU A 46 -3.35 6.22 12.75
N ALA A 47 -2.44 5.34 12.31
CA ALA A 47 -2.81 4.11 11.60
C ALA A 47 -3.55 3.12 12.51
N ILE A 48 -3.13 2.99 13.77
CA ILE A 48 -3.83 2.15 14.77
C ILE A 48 -5.23 2.71 15.03
N VAL A 49 -5.36 4.03 15.19
CA VAL A 49 -6.67 4.70 15.34
C VAL A 49 -7.54 4.46 14.10
N ALA A 50 -6.99 4.59 12.90
CA ALA A 50 -7.73 4.33 11.66
C ALA A 50 -8.13 2.86 11.52
N ALA A 51 -7.27 1.94 11.92
CA ALA A 51 -7.57 0.51 11.94
C ALA A 51 -8.68 0.20 12.95
N ALA A 52 -8.68 0.81 14.14
CA ALA A 52 -9.74 0.61 15.12
C ALA A 52 -11.06 1.26 14.68
N LEU A 53 -10.99 2.51 14.22
CA LEU A 53 -12.10 3.41 13.90
C LEU A 53 -11.92 4.01 12.50
N PRO A 54 -12.21 3.25 11.42
CA PRO A 54 -12.01 3.72 10.04
C PRO A 54 -12.75 5.02 9.70
N GLN A 55 -13.89 5.30 10.36
CA GLN A 55 -14.67 6.52 10.13
C GLN A 55 -13.96 7.81 10.57
N THR A 56 -12.90 7.72 11.37
CA THR A 56 -12.10 8.88 11.79
C THR A 56 -11.24 9.45 10.66
N PHE A 57 -11.03 8.69 9.58
CA PHE A 57 -10.10 9.04 8.52
C PHE A 57 -8.65 9.30 9.02
N ALA A 58 -8.28 8.77 10.20
CA ALA A 58 -6.97 9.03 10.80
C ALA A 58 -5.78 8.57 9.93
N ALA A 59 -5.97 7.60 9.03
CA ALA A 59 -4.93 7.14 8.11
C ALA A 59 -4.47 8.24 7.14
N TRP A 60 -5.33 9.22 6.84
CA TRP A 60 -4.95 10.40 6.06
C TRP A 60 -4.00 11.32 6.84
N GLY A 61 -4.15 11.38 8.16
CA GLY A 61 -3.17 12.02 9.03
C GLY A 61 -1.80 11.32 8.95
N SER A 62 -1.76 9.98 8.90
CA SER A 62 -0.51 9.23 8.68
C SER A 62 0.16 9.62 7.36
N VAL A 63 -0.60 9.79 6.28
CA VAL A 63 -0.06 10.30 4.99
C VAL A 63 0.56 11.68 5.18
N GLY A 64 -0.10 12.58 5.92
CA GLY A 64 0.45 13.88 6.28
C GLY A 64 1.82 13.77 6.98
N CYS A 65 1.94 12.89 7.98
CA CYS A 65 3.22 12.63 8.67
C CYS A 65 4.32 12.15 7.71
N LEU A 66 3.98 11.27 6.75
CA LEU A 66 4.93 10.78 5.75
C LEU A 66 5.38 11.91 4.80
N VAL A 67 4.46 12.79 4.39
CA VAL A 67 4.77 13.95 3.55
C VAL A 67 5.70 14.91 4.27
N ILE A 68 5.47 15.19 5.56
CA ILE A 68 6.41 16.00 6.36
C ILE A 68 7.80 15.36 6.37
N GLY A 69 7.88 14.03 6.58
CA GLY A 69 9.14 13.28 6.52
C GLY A 69 9.87 13.39 5.17
N MET A 70 9.11 13.42 4.07
CA MET A 70 9.64 13.62 2.72
C MET A 70 10.12 15.06 2.49
N LEU A 71 9.40 16.06 2.99
CA LEU A 71 9.72 17.48 2.79
C LEU A 71 11.01 17.92 3.51
N ILE A 72 11.29 17.34 4.67
CA ILE A 72 12.50 17.68 5.46
C ILE A 72 13.74 16.92 5.00
N SER A 73 13.59 16.05 4.00
CA SER A 73 14.65 15.18 3.55
C SER A 73 15.16 15.57 2.18
N GLU A 74 16.39 15.16 1.90
CA GLU A 74 16.96 15.31 0.56
C GLU A 74 16.15 14.54 -0.48
N PRO A 75 15.97 15.12 -1.69
CA PRO A 75 15.20 14.51 -2.75
C PRO A 75 15.93 13.28 -3.30
N ASP A 76 15.35 12.10 -3.06
CA ASP A 76 15.86 10.82 -3.57
C ASP A 76 14.78 10.10 -4.40
N LEU A 77 15.17 9.58 -5.56
CA LEU A 77 14.26 8.89 -6.48
C LEU A 77 13.65 7.64 -5.82
N GLY A 78 14.47 6.85 -5.13
CA GLY A 78 14.02 5.63 -4.47
C GLY A 78 12.94 5.93 -3.43
N ARG A 79 13.18 6.93 -2.57
CA ARG A 79 12.21 7.39 -1.58
C ARG A 79 10.94 7.95 -2.20
N ALA A 80 11.03 8.72 -3.27
CA ALA A 80 9.85 9.24 -3.97
C ALA A 80 8.96 8.10 -4.51
N MET A 81 9.58 7.09 -5.15
CA MET A 81 8.87 5.91 -5.65
C MET A 81 8.21 5.10 -4.51
N ILE A 82 8.90 4.93 -3.37
CA ILE A 82 8.35 4.28 -2.17
C ILE A 82 7.19 5.10 -1.61
N ALA A 83 7.32 6.43 -1.53
CA ALA A 83 6.25 7.30 -1.04
C ALA A 83 4.97 7.15 -1.87
N VAL A 84 5.09 7.16 -3.20
CA VAL A 84 3.96 6.95 -4.12
C VAL A 84 3.32 5.58 -3.92
N LEU A 85 4.11 4.53 -3.73
CA LEU A 85 3.61 3.19 -3.44
C LEU A 85 2.85 3.14 -2.10
N VAL A 86 3.48 3.60 -1.03
CA VAL A 86 2.94 3.57 0.33
C VAL A 86 1.65 4.38 0.41
N VAL A 87 1.63 5.59 -0.11
CA VAL A 87 0.43 6.45 -0.09
C VAL A 87 -0.73 5.78 -0.83
N GLN A 88 -0.47 5.17 -1.99
CA GLN A 88 -1.52 4.47 -2.73
C GLN A 88 -2.02 3.23 -1.99
N LEU A 89 -1.13 2.46 -1.35
CA LEU A 89 -1.54 1.33 -0.52
C LEU A 89 -2.41 1.78 0.66
N ILE A 90 -2.06 2.86 1.33
CA ILE A 90 -2.86 3.47 2.40
C ILE A 90 -4.25 3.84 1.88
N HIS A 91 -4.35 4.49 0.72
CA HIS A 91 -5.64 4.85 0.12
C HIS A 91 -6.54 3.63 -0.12
N VAL A 92 -5.97 2.56 -0.71
CA VAL A 92 -6.71 1.34 -1.04
C VAL A 92 -7.14 0.63 0.24
N LEU A 93 -6.24 0.42 1.19
CA LEU A 93 -6.51 -0.30 2.44
C LEU A 93 -7.49 0.47 3.33
N MET A 94 -7.40 1.80 3.35
CA MET A 94 -8.35 2.64 4.05
C MET A 94 -9.75 2.57 3.43
N SER A 95 -9.84 2.67 2.10
CA SER A 95 -11.11 2.53 1.38
C SER A 95 -11.76 1.16 1.61
N LEU A 96 -10.96 0.10 1.60
CA LEU A 96 -11.43 -1.25 1.94
C LEU A 96 -11.89 -1.34 3.40
N SER A 97 -11.17 -0.70 4.34
CA SER A 97 -11.53 -0.70 5.76
C SER A 97 -12.84 0.02 6.07
N LEU A 98 -13.26 0.96 5.21
CA LEU A 98 -14.56 1.64 5.31
C LEU A 98 -15.71 0.78 4.80
N VAL A 99 -15.47 -0.05 3.78
CA VAL A 99 -16.50 -0.87 3.13
C VAL A 99 -16.67 -2.23 3.79
N ILE A 100 -15.60 -2.80 4.35
CA ILE A 100 -15.59 -4.12 4.98
C ILE A 100 -16.02 -3.99 6.45
N PRO A 101 -17.21 -4.51 6.85
CA PRO A 101 -17.68 -4.42 8.22
C PRO A 101 -16.77 -5.21 9.17
N ALA A 102 -16.65 -4.74 10.41
CA ALA A 102 -15.98 -5.50 11.47
C ALA A 102 -16.71 -6.85 11.70
N GLY A 103 -15.95 -7.93 11.85
CA GLY A 103 -16.49 -9.29 12.00
C GLY A 103 -16.74 -10.02 10.68
N SER A 104 -16.63 -9.36 9.53
CA SER A 104 -16.85 -10.00 8.22
C SER A 104 -15.62 -10.75 7.70
N ARG A 105 -15.86 -11.67 6.76
CA ARG A 105 -14.83 -12.33 5.96
C ARG A 105 -14.99 -11.89 4.51
N VAL A 106 -13.86 -11.63 3.86
CA VAL A 106 -13.81 -11.14 2.47
C VAL A 106 -13.22 -12.21 1.59
N VAL A 107 -13.98 -12.65 0.59
CA VAL A 107 -13.48 -13.59 -0.42
C VAL A 107 -12.35 -12.90 -1.20
N ILE A 108 -11.20 -13.56 -1.35
CA ILE A 108 -10.02 -12.97 -2.00
C ILE A 108 -10.33 -12.49 -3.43
N ALA A 109 -11.20 -13.22 -4.14
CA ALA A 109 -11.65 -12.82 -5.48
C ALA A 109 -12.33 -11.44 -5.52
N ALA A 110 -12.98 -11.02 -4.42
CA ALA A 110 -13.62 -9.71 -4.32
C ALA A 110 -12.59 -8.56 -4.22
N LEU A 111 -11.33 -8.85 -3.86
CA LEU A 111 -10.26 -7.85 -3.83
C LEU A 111 -9.63 -7.62 -5.21
N ARG A 112 -9.96 -8.44 -6.22
CA ARG A 112 -9.37 -8.36 -7.57
C ARG A 112 -9.54 -6.98 -8.22
N PRO A 113 -10.72 -6.33 -8.20
CA PRO A 113 -10.87 -5.00 -8.80
C PRO A 113 -9.97 -3.96 -8.14
N SER A 114 -9.84 -4.00 -6.81
CA SER A 114 -8.96 -3.10 -6.05
C SER A 114 -7.49 -3.34 -6.38
N ALA A 115 -7.08 -4.61 -6.51
CA ALA A 115 -5.72 -4.97 -6.91
C ALA A 115 -5.40 -4.49 -8.34
N LEU A 116 -6.32 -4.68 -9.30
CA LEU A 116 -6.15 -4.19 -10.67
C LEU A 116 -6.05 -2.67 -10.71
N ARG A 117 -6.90 -1.96 -9.96
CA ARG A 117 -6.83 -0.50 -9.87
C ARG A 117 -5.50 -0.03 -9.28
N LEU A 118 -5.00 -0.70 -8.24
CA LEU A 118 -3.68 -0.43 -7.68
C LEU A 118 -2.58 -0.60 -8.74
N LEU A 119 -2.59 -1.71 -9.49
CA LEU A 119 -1.60 -1.99 -10.53
C LEU A 119 -1.63 -0.95 -11.65
N VAL A 120 -2.82 -0.59 -12.13
CA VAL A 120 -2.98 0.45 -13.16
C VAL A 120 -2.42 1.78 -12.67
N VAL A 121 -2.82 2.23 -11.48
CA VAL A 121 -2.32 3.49 -10.91
C VAL A 121 -0.80 3.45 -10.73
N GLN A 122 -0.24 2.36 -10.21
CA GLN A 122 1.21 2.24 -10.03
C GLN A 122 1.98 2.21 -11.36
N SER A 123 1.46 1.52 -12.38
CA SER A 123 2.09 1.46 -13.70
C SER A 123 2.19 2.83 -14.37
N ILE A 124 1.32 3.78 -14.00
CA ILE A 124 1.33 5.16 -14.49
C ILE A 124 2.14 6.07 -13.55
N ALA A 125 1.90 5.97 -12.24
CA ALA A 125 2.49 6.87 -11.25
C ALA A 125 4.02 6.68 -11.12
N GLN A 126 4.53 5.46 -11.24
CA GLN A 126 5.96 5.19 -11.11
C GLN A 126 6.76 5.84 -12.27
N PRO A 127 6.41 5.67 -13.56
CA PRO A 127 7.05 6.40 -14.65
C PRO A 127 6.93 7.93 -14.51
N VAL A 128 5.76 8.44 -14.11
CA VAL A 128 5.57 9.88 -13.90
C VAL A 128 6.53 10.39 -12.81
N THR A 129 6.71 9.64 -11.73
CA THR A 129 7.65 9.98 -10.66
C THR A 129 9.07 10.06 -11.17
N VAL A 130 9.51 9.09 -11.99
CA VAL A 130 10.83 9.11 -12.64
C VAL A 130 10.98 10.35 -13.51
N VAL A 131 10.00 10.63 -14.38
CA VAL A 131 10.04 11.80 -15.27
C VAL A 131 10.15 13.11 -14.48
N VAL A 132 9.33 13.28 -13.45
CA VAL A 132 9.33 14.48 -12.60
C VAL A 132 10.66 14.65 -11.86
N MET A 133 11.20 13.58 -11.28
CA MET A 133 12.46 13.64 -10.53
C MET A 133 13.67 13.92 -11.43
N VAL A 134 13.68 13.37 -12.64
CA VAL A 134 14.73 13.64 -13.64
C VAL A 134 14.61 15.07 -14.16
N ALA A 135 13.41 15.52 -14.55
CA ALA A 135 13.18 16.88 -15.03
C ALA A 135 13.45 17.95 -13.96
N GLY A 136 13.17 17.63 -12.69
CA GLY A 136 13.41 18.50 -11.54
C GLY A 136 14.87 18.59 -11.08
N GLY A 137 15.82 17.91 -11.76
CA GLY A 137 17.24 17.99 -11.44
C GLY A 137 17.66 17.27 -10.15
N ALA A 138 16.74 16.57 -9.48
CA ALA A 138 17.04 15.78 -8.28
C ALA A 138 17.97 14.59 -8.58
N ALA A 139 18.00 14.11 -9.82
CA ALA A 139 18.92 13.06 -10.27
C ALA A 139 20.37 13.56 -10.52
N ALA A 140 20.61 14.88 -10.54
CA ALA A 140 21.89 15.46 -10.94
C ALA A 140 22.79 15.88 -9.77
N GLN A 141 22.26 15.93 -8.54
CA GLN A 141 22.98 16.42 -7.36
C GLN A 141 23.30 15.28 -6.39
N GLY A 142 24.45 14.62 -6.58
CA GLY A 142 25.13 13.90 -5.49
C GLY A 142 25.31 12.37 -5.65
N SER A 143 26.55 12.00 -6.00
CA SER A 143 27.28 10.77 -5.66
C SER A 143 26.67 9.40 -5.99
N ALA A 144 27.36 8.66 -6.89
CA ALA A 144 27.42 7.19 -6.95
C ALA A 144 26.12 6.46 -6.57
N GLN A 145 25.00 6.87 -7.19
CA GLN A 145 23.69 6.34 -6.87
C GLN A 145 23.60 4.95 -7.48
N THR A 146 23.87 3.92 -6.67
CA THR A 146 23.32 2.60 -6.88
C THR A 146 21.83 2.80 -7.08
N VAL A 147 21.37 2.80 -8.33
CA VAL A 147 19.96 2.74 -8.64
C VAL A 147 19.44 1.58 -7.80
N PRO A 148 18.50 1.79 -6.86
CA PRO A 148 18.14 0.74 -5.95
C PRO A 148 17.34 -0.25 -6.78
N TRP A 149 18.02 -1.26 -7.30
CA TRP A 149 17.40 -2.46 -7.87
C TRP A 149 16.41 -3.05 -6.88
N ALA A 150 16.51 -2.72 -5.58
CA ALA A 150 15.50 -2.97 -4.57
C ALA A 150 14.11 -2.34 -4.84
N ALA A 151 14.02 -1.16 -5.45
CA ALA A 151 12.74 -0.53 -5.82
C ALA A 151 12.14 -1.18 -7.08
N VAL A 152 12.98 -1.47 -8.08
CA VAL A 152 12.57 -2.20 -9.30
C VAL A 152 12.24 -3.66 -8.98
N ALA A 153 13.01 -4.31 -8.10
CA ALA A 153 12.76 -5.65 -7.59
C ALA A 153 11.58 -5.69 -6.63
N GLY A 154 11.34 -4.62 -5.86
CA GLY A 154 10.14 -4.48 -5.03
C GLY A 154 8.87 -4.36 -5.88
N ALA A 155 8.87 -3.48 -6.88
CA ALA A 155 7.79 -3.39 -7.86
C ALA A 155 7.62 -4.71 -8.63
N GLY A 156 8.73 -5.33 -9.06
CA GLY A 156 8.74 -6.63 -9.72
C GLY A 156 8.22 -7.77 -8.84
N ALA A 157 8.58 -7.80 -7.55
CA ALA A 157 8.12 -8.80 -6.59
C ALA A 157 6.64 -8.63 -6.28
N VAL A 158 6.13 -7.39 -6.18
CA VAL A 158 4.70 -7.11 -6.02
C VAL A 158 3.92 -7.52 -7.27
N VAL A 159 4.44 -7.25 -8.47
CA VAL A 159 3.85 -7.69 -9.74
C VAL A 159 3.87 -9.22 -9.85
N ALA A 160 4.98 -9.87 -9.54
CA ALA A 160 5.12 -11.32 -9.59
C ALA A 160 4.22 -12.01 -8.56
N LEU A 161 4.11 -11.46 -7.35
CA LEU A 161 3.19 -11.96 -6.31
C LEU A 161 1.73 -11.79 -6.75
N ALA A 162 1.36 -10.63 -7.31
CA ALA A 162 0.02 -10.40 -7.81
C ALA A 162 -0.32 -11.35 -8.97
N VAL A 163 0.58 -11.52 -9.94
CA VAL A 163 0.40 -12.45 -11.08
C VAL A 163 0.29 -13.89 -10.59
N THR A 164 1.16 -14.33 -9.67
CA THR A 164 1.09 -15.70 -9.14
C THR A 164 -0.18 -15.94 -8.33
N LEU A 165 -0.66 -14.96 -7.56
CA LEU A 165 -1.94 -15.06 -6.86
C LEU A 165 -3.13 -15.09 -7.83
N VAL A 166 -3.12 -14.30 -8.90
CA VAL A 166 -4.16 -14.29 -9.94
C VAL A 166 -4.16 -15.59 -10.75
N VAL A 167 -2.99 -16.07 -11.17
CA VAL A 167 -2.86 -17.32 -11.92
C VAL A 167 -3.25 -18.52 -11.05
N ARG A 168 -2.87 -18.53 -9.76
CA ARG A 168 -3.29 -19.60 -8.83
C ARG A 168 -4.78 -19.54 -8.50
N ALA A 169 -5.37 -18.35 -8.42
CA ALA A 169 -6.81 -18.19 -8.25
C ALA A 169 -7.58 -18.70 -9.48
N ASN A 170 -7.10 -18.41 -10.70
CA ASN A 170 -7.71 -18.89 -11.94
C ASN A 170 -7.50 -20.39 -12.19
N ARG A 171 -6.39 -20.97 -11.72
CA ARG A 171 -6.13 -22.42 -11.82
C ARG A 171 -6.87 -23.27 -10.77
N ARG A 172 -7.52 -22.65 -9.79
CA ARG A 172 -8.31 -23.32 -8.74
C ARG A 172 -9.81 -23.05 -8.85
N ALA A 173 -10.25 -22.36 -9.88
CA ALA A 173 -11.66 -22.29 -10.24
C ALA A 173 -12.01 -23.56 -11.04
N PRO A 174 -12.92 -24.44 -10.55
CA PRO A 174 -13.54 -25.46 -11.39
C PRO A 174 -14.41 -24.83 -12.48
#